data_AF-A0A117EE82-F1
#
_entry.id   AF-A0A117EE82-F1
#
_cell.length_a   1.000
_cell.length_b   1.000
_cell.length_c   1.000
_cell.angle_alpha   90.00
_cell.angle_beta   90.00
_cell.angle_gamma   90.00
#
_symmetry.space_group_name_H-M   'P 1'
#
loop_
_entity.id
_entity.type
_entity.pdbx_description
1 polymer ?
#
loop_
_entity_poly.entity_id
_entity_poly.type
_entity_poly.pdbx_seq_one_letter_code
_entity_poly.pdbx_strand_id
1 'polypeptide(L)'
;MKSDAEHIHAFAAWIEGVMRAHGYDIDGPRGGGRTRLAEDAGVHRAAITRLLQRRSMPDLETMRGLSRALGVPVRDILIRSGKLTEQDLPRPLAPPGSTPAAEAQPLSAEQAATALGIPEHLRAAFVRITEELRHGSAPDSTVPDADADADADADADADADADADADEEAGAGTGPDGPSGGP
;
A
#
# COMPACT_ATOMS: atom_id res chain seq x y z
N MET A 1 -4.93 31.11 13.22
CA MET A 1 -4.01 30.43 12.29
C MET A 1 -2.71 30.17 13.04
N LYS A 2 -2.30 28.91 13.24
CA LYS A 2 -0.97 28.63 13.81
C LYS A 2 0.09 29.14 12.84
N SER A 3 1.18 29.68 13.37
CA SER A 3 2.28 30.15 12.53
C SER A 3 2.96 28.97 11.83
N ASP A 4 3.51 29.17 10.63
CA ASP A 4 4.24 28.15 9.88
C ASP A 4 5.38 27.54 10.72
N ALA A 5 6.04 28.35 11.54
CA ALA A 5 7.06 27.92 12.47
C ALA A 5 6.50 26.95 13.53
N GLU A 6 5.33 27.24 14.11
CA GLU A 6 4.70 26.35 15.10
C GLU A 6 4.33 24.99 14.50
N HIS A 7 3.86 24.96 13.26
CA HIS A 7 3.59 23.71 12.53
C HIS A 7 4.86 22.91 12.26
N ILE A 8 5.95 23.55 11.82
CA ILE A 8 7.24 22.88 11.62
C ILE A 8 7.75 22.29 12.94
N HIS A 9 7.65 23.05 14.05
CA HIS A 9 8.04 22.58 15.37
C HIS A 9 7.22 21.35 15.82
N ALA A 10 5.90 21.39 15.67
CA ALA A 10 5.01 20.30 16.04
C ALA A 10 5.29 19.03 15.20
N PHE A 11 5.47 19.20 13.89
CA PHE A 11 5.76 18.09 12.99
C PHE A 11 7.15 17.47 13.26
N ALA A 12 8.18 18.30 13.46
CA ALA A 12 9.52 17.83 13.79
C ALA A 12 9.53 17.05 15.13
N ALA A 13 8.88 17.57 16.16
CA ALA A 13 8.77 16.89 17.46
C ALA A 13 8.04 15.55 17.35
N TRP A 14 6.98 15.49 16.54
CA TRP A 14 6.26 14.26 16.27
C TRP A 14 7.15 13.22 15.55
N ILE A 15 7.84 13.62 14.48
CA ILE A 15 8.78 12.74 13.77
C ILE A 15 9.89 12.25 14.70
N GLU A 16 10.46 13.10 15.55
CA GLU A 16 11.45 12.70 16.56
C GLU A 16 10.88 11.61 17.50
N GLY A 17 9.61 11.72 17.91
CA GLY A 17 8.92 10.70 18.69
C GLY A 17 8.78 9.37 17.95
N VAL A 18 8.34 9.41 16.69
CA VAL A 18 8.22 8.21 15.84
C VAL A 18 9.58 7.56 15.62
N MET A 19 10.61 8.35 15.33
CA MET A 19 11.98 7.85 15.16
C MET A 19 12.47 7.09 16.40
N ARG A 20 12.25 7.63 17.60
CA ARG A 20 12.62 6.93 18.85
C ARG A 20 11.84 5.62 19.03
N ALA A 21 10.54 5.62 18.72
CA ALA A 21 9.71 4.42 18.81
C ALA A 21 10.18 3.32 17.84
N HIS A 22 10.74 3.71 16.68
CA HIS A 22 11.33 2.80 15.70
C HIS A 22 12.82 2.48 15.96
N GLY A 23 13.37 2.90 17.10
CA GLY A 23 14.73 2.54 17.52
C GLY A 23 15.85 3.35 16.86
N TYR A 24 15.54 4.48 16.21
CA TYR A 24 16.57 5.38 15.70
C TYR A 24 17.18 6.21 16.84
N ASP A 25 18.50 6.10 17.03
CA ASP A 25 19.24 6.96 17.96
C ASP A 25 19.49 8.35 17.37
N ILE A 26 18.59 9.28 17.67
CA ILE A 26 18.66 10.68 17.22
C ILE A 26 19.37 11.61 18.20
N ASP A 27 19.51 11.21 19.45
CA ASP A 27 20.08 12.02 20.53
C ASP A 27 21.57 11.70 20.74
N GLY A 28 22.06 10.60 20.15
CA GLY A 28 23.46 10.22 20.16
C GLY A 28 24.40 11.27 19.52
N PRO A 29 25.59 11.50 20.10
CA PRO A 29 26.52 12.55 19.69
C PRO A 29 27.07 12.37 18.27
N ARG A 30 26.99 11.15 17.72
CA ARG A 30 27.45 10.82 16.36
C ARG A 30 26.38 11.01 15.29
N GLY A 31 25.13 11.31 15.68
CA GLY A 31 24.03 11.53 14.74
C GLY A 31 23.73 10.32 13.84
N GLY A 32 24.07 9.11 14.29
CA GLY A 32 23.95 7.88 13.51
C GLY A 32 22.52 7.58 13.08
N GLY A 33 21.53 7.81 13.95
CA GLY A 33 20.12 7.61 13.61
C GLY A 33 19.61 8.54 12.50
N ARG A 34 20.19 9.73 12.32
CA ARG A 34 19.81 10.65 11.22
C ARG A 34 20.33 10.14 9.87
N THR A 35 21.55 9.63 9.85
CA THR A 35 22.16 9.06 8.64
C THR A 35 21.44 7.78 8.25
N ARG A 36 21.22 6.88 9.21
CA ARG A 36 20.46 5.65 9.01
C ARG A 36 19.04 5.93 8.50
N LEU A 37 18.31 6.89 9.09
CA LEU A 37 16.98 7.24 8.58
C LEU A 37 17.03 7.76 7.14
N ALA A 38 18.03 8.57 6.80
CA ALA A 38 18.16 9.09 5.44
C ALA A 38 18.38 7.96 4.42
N GLU A 39 19.22 6.99 4.77
CA GLU A 39 19.45 5.77 3.98
C GLU A 39 18.18 4.93 3.87
N ASP A 40 17.53 4.61 4.99
CA ASP A 40 16.31 3.78 5.05
C ASP A 40 15.14 4.44 4.28
N ALA A 41 15.05 5.77 4.30
CA ALA A 41 14.04 6.53 3.57
C ALA A 41 14.37 6.68 2.08
N GLY A 42 15.63 6.50 1.69
CA GLY A 42 16.13 6.80 0.36
C GLY A 42 16.11 8.28 0.02
N VAL A 43 16.41 9.15 1.01
CA VAL A 43 16.32 10.61 0.87
C VAL A 43 17.61 11.29 1.31
N HIS A 44 17.83 12.52 0.87
CA HIS A 44 19.06 13.22 1.20
C HIS A 44 19.12 13.58 2.71
N ARG A 45 20.24 13.27 3.37
CA ARG A 45 20.47 13.57 4.80
C ARG A 45 20.20 15.04 5.15
N ALA A 46 20.53 15.95 4.25
CA ALA A 46 20.28 17.39 4.44
C ALA A 46 18.79 17.74 4.61
N ALA A 47 17.87 17.02 3.99
CA ALA A 47 16.43 17.23 4.15
C ALA A 47 15.99 16.81 5.57
N ILE A 48 16.44 15.64 6.03
CA ILE A 48 16.20 15.16 7.40
C ILE A 48 16.79 16.12 8.43
N THR A 49 18.03 16.56 8.25
CA THR A 49 18.67 17.52 9.15
C THR A 49 17.89 18.84 9.24
N ARG A 50 17.46 19.40 8.10
CA ARG A 50 16.68 20.65 8.09
C ARG A 50 15.33 20.50 8.79
N LEU A 51 14.63 19.37 8.61
CA LEU A 51 13.40 19.05 9.31
C LEU A 51 13.63 18.98 10.83
N LEU A 52 14.60 18.18 11.28
CA LEU A 52 14.87 18.00 12.72
C LEU A 52 15.38 19.29 13.38
N GLN A 53 16.09 20.13 12.63
CA GLN A 53 16.48 21.47 13.07
C GLN A 53 15.36 22.51 12.98
N ARG A 54 14.13 22.10 12.60
CA ARG A 54 12.94 22.96 12.50
C ARG A 54 13.13 24.12 11.51
N ARG A 55 13.98 23.94 10.50
CA ARG A 55 14.29 24.98 9.50
C ARG A 55 13.31 25.03 8.34
N SER A 56 12.82 23.89 7.89
CA SER A 56 11.90 23.80 6.75
C SER A 56 11.05 22.54 6.81
N MET A 57 9.82 22.64 6.32
CA MET A 57 8.98 21.48 6.05
C MET A 57 9.59 20.65 4.91
N PRO A 58 9.63 19.31 5.01
CA PRO A 58 10.06 18.46 3.91
C PRO A 58 9.12 18.57 2.69
N ASP A 59 9.62 18.14 1.54
CA ASP A 59 8.82 17.98 0.33
C ASP A 59 8.09 16.62 0.32
N LEU A 60 7.26 16.41 -0.70
CA LEU A 60 6.46 15.19 -0.84
C LEU A 60 7.33 13.93 -1.04
N GLU A 61 8.45 14.05 -1.76
CA GLU A 61 9.38 12.93 -1.94
C GLU A 61 9.97 12.47 -0.62
N THR A 62 10.45 13.43 0.18
CA THR A 62 10.98 13.18 1.52
C THR A 62 9.90 12.61 2.44
N MET A 63 8.68 13.14 2.39
CA MET A 63 7.56 12.60 3.18
C MET A 63 7.20 11.17 2.80
N ARG A 64 7.24 10.81 1.52
CA ARG A 64 7.04 9.42 1.05
C ARG A 64 8.19 8.51 1.51
N GLY A 65 9.42 9.00 1.49
CA GLY A 65 10.57 8.28 2.05
C GLY A 65 10.40 8.00 3.54
N LEU A 66 10.03 9.02 4.32
CA LEU A 66 9.77 8.90 5.75
C LEU A 66 8.65 7.89 6.05
N SER A 67 7.57 7.88 5.25
CA SER A 67 6.49 6.91 5.39
C SER A 67 7.00 5.48 5.30
N ARG A 68 7.82 5.18 4.28
CA ARG A 68 8.40 3.84 4.08
C ARG A 68 9.34 3.46 5.22
N ALA A 69 10.25 4.35 5.61
CA ALA A 69 11.27 4.06 6.64
C ALA A 69 10.69 3.93 8.04
N LEU A 70 9.62 4.65 8.35
CA LEU A 70 8.98 4.67 9.67
C LEU A 70 7.71 3.84 9.72
N GLY A 71 7.29 3.20 8.61
CA GLY A 71 6.04 2.43 8.57
C GLY A 71 4.77 3.24 8.88
N VAL A 72 4.84 4.57 8.83
CA VAL A 72 3.69 5.45 9.09
C VAL A 72 2.96 5.70 7.77
N PRO A 73 1.62 5.61 7.71
CA PRO A 73 0.87 5.91 6.49
C PRO A 73 1.22 7.29 5.92
N VAL A 74 1.47 7.40 4.61
CA VAL A 74 1.76 8.68 3.94
C VAL A 74 0.67 9.71 4.24
N ARG A 75 -0.59 9.27 4.32
CA ARG A 75 -1.75 10.08 4.72
C ARG A 75 -1.50 10.80 6.05
N ASP A 76 -1.05 10.09 7.07
CA ASP A 76 -0.85 10.65 8.41
C ASP A 76 0.31 11.65 8.43
N ILE A 77 1.37 11.39 7.67
CA ILE A 77 2.48 12.33 7.49
C ILE A 77 2.01 13.62 6.81
N LEU A 78 1.19 13.50 5.75
CA LEU A 78 0.68 14.65 5.01
C LEU A 78 -0.30 15.49 5.85
N ILE A 79 -1.17 14.83 6.62
CA ILE A 79 -2.10 15.51 7.51
C ILE A 79 -1.36 16.23 8.64
N ARG A 80 -0.41 15.55 9.29
CA ARG A 80 0.37 16.15 10.40
C ARG A 80 1.32 17.26 9.95
N SER A 81 1.80 17.21 8.71
CA SER A 81 2.57 18.30 8.12
C SER A 81 1.72 19.49 7.66
N GLY A 82 0.38 19.35 7.69
CA GLY A 82 -0.55 20.38 7.23
C GLY A 82 -0.62 20.54 5.71
N LYS A 83 0.02 19.65 4.95
CA LYS A 83 -0.05 19.63 3.48
C LYS A 83 -1.35 19.05 2.94
N LEU A 84 -2.13 18.41 3.81
CA LEU A 84 -3.39 17.77 3.49
C LEU A 84 -4.31 17.88 4.71
N THR A 85 -5.60 18.06 4.50
CA THR A 85 -6.57 17.95 5.59
C THR A 85 -7.27 16.60 5.54
N GLU A 86 -7.87 16.16 6.65
CA GLU A 86 -8.66 14.93 6.68
C GLU A 86 -9.84 14.96 5.71
N GLN A 87 -10.34 16.16 5.41
CA GLN A 87 -11.49 16.41 4.53
C GLN A 87 -11.12 16.33 3.04
N ASP A 88 -9.85 16.56 2.70
CA ASP A 88 -9.34 16.51 1.33
C ASP A 88 -9.15 15.09 0.81
N LEU A 89 -9.24 14.09 1.69
CA LEU A 89 -9.14 12.68 1.32
C LEU A 89 -10.49 11.97 1.48
N PRO A 90 -10.89 11.12 0.51
CA PRO A 90 -12.00 10.20 0.73
C PRO A 90 -11.67 9.34 1.97
N ARG A 91 -12.62 9.24 2.89
CA ARG A 91 -12.47 8.46 4.12
C ARG A 91 -12.00 7.05 3.74
N PRO A 92 -10.94 6.49 4.36
CA PRO A 92 -10.52 5.12 4.07
C PRO A 92 -11.74 4.23 4.16
N LEU A 93 -12.04 3.52 3.07
CA LEU A 93 -13.09 2.53 3.06
C LEU A 93 -12.73 1.53 4.15
N ALA A 94 -13.54 1.47 5.20
CA ALA A 94 -13.38 0.42 6.20
C ALA A 94 -13.39 -0.93 5.48
N PRO A 95 -12.61 -1.92 5.94
CA PRO A 95 -12.65 -3.26 5.35
C PRO A 95 -14.12 -3.70 5.25
N PRO A 96 -14.54 -4.32 4.13
CA PRO A 96 -15.91 -4.82 4.00
C PRO A 96 -16.20 -5.74 5.19
N GLY A 97 -17.06 -5.28 6.10
CA GLY A 97 -17.34 -5.93 7.39
C GLY A 97 -17.29 -5.03 8.62
N SER A 98 -16.67 -3.85 8.54
CA SER A 98 -16.62 -2.88 9.66
C SER A 98 -17.34 -1.60 9.30
N THR A 99 -18.67 -1.62 9.27
CA THR A 99 -19.46 -0.38 9.27
C THR A 99 -19.18 0.40 10.57
N PRO A 100 -18.88 1.71 10.51
CA PRO A 100 -19.10 2.55 11.68
C PRO A 100 -20.62 2.56 11.92
N ALA A 101 -21.03 1.87 12.97
CA ALA A 101 -22.41 1.71 13.42
C ALA A 101 -23.02 3.01 13.95
N ALA A 102 -22.95 4.09 13.17
CA ALA A 102 -23.46 5.39 13.57
C ALA A 102 -24.50 6.00 12.64
N GLU A 103 -24.71 5.56 11.39
CA GLU A 103 -25.81 6.16 10.58
C GLU A 103 -26.31 5.40 9.34
N ALA A 104 -25.75 4.25 8.97
CA ALA A 104 -26.33 3.39 7.94
C ALA A 104 -27.02 2.20 8.61
N GLN A 105 -28.25 2.40 9.09
CA GLN A 105 -29.14 1.28 9.36
C GLN A 105 -29.17 0.44 8.06
N PRO A 106 -28.78 -0.84 8.07
CA PRO A 106 -28.85 -1.65 6.86
C PRO A 106 -30.28 -1.62 6.35
N LEU A 107 -30.46 -1.13 5.12
CA LEU A 107 -31.78 -1.10 4.49
C LEU A 107 -32.29 -2.54 4.41
N SER A 108 -33.48 -2.78 4.94
CA SER A 108 -34.15 -4.06 4.71
C SER A 108 -34.40 -4.27 3.21
N ALA A 109 -34.48 -5.52 2.77
CA ALA A 109 -34.76 -5.83 1.37
C ALA A 109 -36.07 -5.17 0.87
N GLU A 110 -37.07 -5.03 1.75
CA GLU A 110 -38.34 -4.33 1.48
C GLU A 110 -38.15 -2.83 1.24
N GLN A 111 -37.31 -2.18 2.06
CA GLN A 111 -36.96 -0.77 1.90
C GLN A 111 -36.15 -0.55 0.61
N ALA A 112 -35.24 -1.47 0.29
CA ALA A 112 -34.50 -1.44 -0.97
C ALA A 112 -35.42 -1.59 -2.18
N ALA A 113 -36.39 -2.53 -2.15
CA ALA A 113 -37.37 -2.70 -3.22
C ALA A 113 -38.19 -1.42 -3.46
N THR A 114 -38.53 -0.71 -2.37
CA THR A 114 -39.24 0.56 -2.43
C THR A 114 -38.39 1.67 -3.03
N ALA A 115 -37.14 1.82 -2.56
CA ALA A 115 -36.23 2.83 -3.07
C ALA A 115 -35.89 2.63 -4.56
N LEU A 116 -35.81 1.38 -5.01
CA LEU A 116 -35.55 1.01 -6.41
C LEU A 116 -36.78 1.12 -7.31
N GLY A 117 -37.96 1.43 -6.76
CA GLY A 117 -39.19 1.54 -7.54
C GLY A 117 -39.69 0.21 -8.11
N ILE A 118 -39.38 -0.91 -7.44
CA ILE A 118 -39.80 -2.24 -7.90
C ILE A 118 -41.34 -2.32 -7.86
N PRO A 119 -42.00 -2.74 -8.95
CA PRO A 119 -43.44 -2.93 -8.98
C PRO A 119 -43.91 -3.89 -7.88
N GLU A 120 -45.08 -3.61 -7.29
CA GLU A 120 -45.61 -4.36 -6.13
C GLU A 120 -45.58 -5.88 -6.32
N HIS A 121 -45.98 -6.35 -7.51
CA HIS A 121 -46.02 -7.77 -7.84
C HIS A 121 -44.63 -8.44 -7.96
N LEU A 122 -43.55 -7.66 -8.05
CA LEU A 122 -42.15 -8.15 -8.12
C LEU A 122 -41.38 -7.98 -6.80
N ARG A 123 -41.92 -7.23 -5.82
CA ARG A 123 -41.25 -6.97 -4.54
C ARG A 123 -40.95 -8.25 -3.78
N ALA A 124 -41.91 -9.16 -3.69
CA ALA A 124 -41.74 -10.43 -2.98
C ALA A 124 -40.60 -11.28 -3.56
N ALA A 125 -40.45 -11.29 -4.90
CA ALA A 125 -39.36 -12.00 -5.56
C ALA A 125 -38.00 -11.34 -5.28
N PHE A 126 -37.93 -10.00 -5.35
CA PHE A 126 -36.73 -9.25 -5.02
C PHE A 126 -36.30 -9.48 -3.57
N VAL A 127 -37.23 -9.40 -2.61
CA VAL A 127 -36.96 -9.64 -1.20
C VAL A 127 -36.41 -11.05 -1.00
N ARG A 128 -37.09 -12.06 -1.55
CA ARG A 128 -36.67 -13.45 -1.44
C ARG A 128 -35.25 -13.68 -1.97
N ILE A 129 -34.95 -13.24 -3.20
CA ILE A 129 -33.63 -13.44 -3.82
C ILE A 129 -32.54 -12.68 -3.05
N THR A 130 -32.83 -11.45 -2.63
CA THR A 130 -31.89 -10.63 -1.84
C THR A 130 -31.57 -11.28 -0.50
N GLU A 131 -32.58 -11.86 0.15
CA GLU A 131 -32.41 -12.59 1.41
C GLU A 131 -31.65 -13.91 1.21
N GLU A 132 -31.94 -14.67 0.16
CA GLU A 132 -31.18 -15.88 -0.21
C GLU A 132 -29.69 -15.58 -0.47
N LEU A 133 -29.39 -14.51 -1.22
CA LEU A 133 -28.02 -14.03 -1.46
C LEU A 133 -27.33 -13.58 -0.17
N ARG A 134 -28.07 -12.89 0.72
CA ARG A 134 -27.56 -12.45 2.02
C ARG A 134 -27.20 -13.64 2.92
N HIS A 135 -27.97 -14.73 2.83
CA HIS A 135 -27.76 -15.95 3.60
C HIS A 135 -26.81 -16.96 2.92
N GLY A 136 -26.31 -16.66 1.71
CA GLY A 136 -25.31 -17.47 1.01
C GLY A 136 -25.86 -18.75 0.36
N SER A 137 -27.17 -18.85 0.11
CA SER A 137 -27.73 -19.95 -0.67
C SER A 137 -27.71 -19.60 -2.16
N ALA A 138 -26.74 -20.09 -2.90
CA ALA A 138 -26.73 -19.98 -4.36
C ALA A 138 -27.89 -20.81 -4.96
N PRO A 139 -28.58 -20.33 -6.00
CA PRO A 139 -29.55 -21.15 -6.73
C PRO A 139 -28.83 -22.27 -7.49
N ASP A 140 -29.28 -23.50 -7.24
CA ASP A 140 -29.01 -24.68 -8.05
C ASP A 140 -29.53 -24.43 -9.47
N SER A 141 -28.66 -23.94 -10.35
CA SER A 141 -28.97 -23.71 -11.75
C SER A 141 -28.76 -25.03 -12.50
N THR A 142 -29.75 -25.93 -12.41
CA THR A 142 -29.91 -27.00 -13.41
C THR A 142 -30.35 -26.35 -14.71
N VAL A 143 -29.39 -25.91 -15.52
CA VAL A 143 -29.59 -25.68 -16.95
C VAL A 143 -29.64 -27.06 -17.62
N PRO A 144 -30.70 -27.40 -18.38
CA PRO A 144 -30.73 -28.65 -19.12
C PRO A 144 -29.73 -28.58 -20.28
N ASP A 145 -28.82 -29.55 -20.33
CA ASP A 145 -27.95 -29.82 -21.48
C ASP A 145 -28.80 -29.97 -22.74
N ALA A 146 -28.60 -29.06 -23.68
CA ALA A 146 -29.06 -29.20 -25.05
C ALA A 146 -27.81 -29.42 -25.91
N ASP A 147 -27.58 -30.69 -26.24
CA ASP A 147 -26.91 -31.24 -27.43
C ASP A 147 -25.80 -30.40 -28.08
N ALA A 148 -24.56 -30.87 -27.92
CA ALA A 148 -23.55 -30.80 -28.99
C ALA A 148 -22.52 -31.93 -28.82
N ASP A 149 -22.91 -33.13 -29.23
CA ASP A 149 -21.97 -34.10 -29.77
C ASP A 149 -21.29 -33.48 -31.02
N ALA A 150 -19.97 -33.32 -30.99
CA ALA A 150 -19.13 -33.20 -32.19
C ALA A 150 -17.64 -33.41 -31.82
N ASP A 151 -17.26 -34.68 -31.80
CA ASP A 151 -16.09 -35.28 -32.43
C ASP A 151 -14.65 -34.75 -32.19
N ALA A 152 -13.80 -35.77 -32.01
CA ALA A 152 -12.43 -35.92 -32.55
C ALA A 152 -11.24 -35.49 -31.68
N ASP A 153 -10.75 -36.46 -30.91
CA ASP A 153 -9.43 -37.08 -31.06
C ASP A 153 -8.34 -36.25 -31.78
N ALA A 154 -7.30 -35.86 -31.04
CA ALA A 154 -5.93 -35.77 -31.57
C ALA A 154 -4.93 -35.84 -30.42
N ASP A 155 -4.48 -37.05 -30.13
CA ASP A 155 -3.21 -37.32 -29.47
C ASP A 155 -2.06 -36.66 -30.26
N ALA A 156 -1.15 -35.99 -29.56
CA ALA A 156 0.19 -35.72 -30.06
C ALA A 156 1.15 -35.56 -28.89
N ASP A 157 1.73 -36.68 -28.49
CA ASP A 157 2.99 -36.78 -27.76
C ASP A 157 4.09 -35.97 -28.47
N ALA A 158 4.87 -35.21 -27.72
CA ALA A 158 6.19 -34.76 -28.15
C ALA A 158 7.08 -34.57 -26.93
N ASP A 159 7.69 -35.68 -26.51
CA ASP A 159 8.93 -35.71 -25.75
C ASP A 159 10.03 -34.96 -26.53
N ALA A 160 10.77 -34.10 -25.86
CA ALA A 160 12.06 -33.63 -26.34
C ALA A 160 12.96 -33.26 -25.15
N ASP A 161 13.68 -34.28 -24.69
CA ASP A 161 14.90 -34.15 -23.91
C ASP A 161 15.94 -33.35 -24.70
N ALA A 162 16.62 -32.41 -24.04
CA ALA A 162 17.89 -31.88 -24.51
C ALA A 162 18.74 -31.45 -23.31
N ASP A 163 19.47 -32.42 -22.77
CA ASP A 163 20.71 -32.21 -22.04
C ASP A 163 21.72 -31.45 -22.93
N ALA A 164 22.39 -30.46 -22.36
CA ALA A 164 23.65 -29.95 -22.89
C ALA A 164 24.50 -29.37 -21.75
N ASP A 165 25.32 -30.25 -21.17
CA ASP A 165 26.59 -29.91 -20.54
C ASP A 165 27.59 -29.35 -21.58
N ALA A 166 28.35 -28.32 -21.21
CA ALA A 166 29.72 -28.02 -21.66
C ALA A 166 30.17 -26.71 -20.98
N ASP A 167 31.00 -26.81 -19.93
CA ASP A 167 32.47 -26.81 -19.96
C ASP A 167 33.12 -25.45 -20.22
N GLU A 168 33.68 -24.92 -19.13
CA GLU A 168 35.08 -24.52 -18.97
C GLU A 168 35.82 -23.98 -20.21
N GLU A 169 36.25 -22.71 -20.17
CA GLU A 169 37.57 -22.35 -20.68
C GLU A 169 38.16 -21.14 -19.96
N ALA A 170 39.47 -21.26 -19.75
CA ALA A 170 40.35 -20.40 -19.00
C ALA A 170 40.81 -19.16 -19.80
N GLY A 171 41.43 -18.21 -19.10
CA GLY A 171 42.26 -17.18 -19.75
C GLY A 171 42.46 -15.92 -18.92
N ALA A 172 43.46 -15.95 -18.02
CA ALA A 172 44.71 -15.17 -18.13
C ALA A 172 44.55 -13.65 -17.89
N GLY A 173 45.04 -13.17 -16.73
CA GLY A 173 46.29 -12.38 -16.67
C GLY A 173 45.96 -10.88 -16.76
N THR A 174 46.38 -9.98 -15.86
CA THR A 174 47.74 -9.55 -15.57
C THR A 174 47.58 -8.53 -14.42
N GLY A 175 48.15 -8.72 -13.23
CA GLY A 175 49.40 -8.06 -12.86
C GLY A 175 49.17 -6.89 -11.87
N PRO A 176 49.80 -6.89 -10.68
CA PRO A 176 49.76 -5.78 -9.72
C PRO A 176 51.00 -4.89 -9.83
N ASP A 177 50.81 -3.57 -9.91
CA ASP A 177 51.83 -2.53 -9.69
C ASP A 177 51.05 -1.29 -9.21
N GLY A 178 51.19 -0.75 -8.00
CA GLY A 178 52.40 -0.33 -7.30
C GLY A 178 52.30 1.20 -7.10
N PRO A 179 52.37 1.76 -5.88
CA PRO A 179 52.14 3.19 -5.65
C PRO A 179 53.41 4.03 -5.83
N SER A 180 53.32 5.14 -6.57
CA SER A 180 54.20 6.31 -6.44
C SER A 180 53.29 7.54 -6.27
N GLY A 181 53.50 8.49 -5.35
CA GLY A 181 54.73 8.92 -4.72
C GLY A 181 55.30 10.11 -5.49
N GLY A 182 54.83 11.32 -5.19
CA GLY A 182 55.36 12.57 -5.77
C GLY A 182 54.91 13.81 -4.99
N PRO A 183 55.83 14.74 -4.67
CA PRO A 183 55.69 15.80 -3.66
C PRO A 183 54.86 17.03 -4.08
#